data_AF-U6KEI4-F1
#
_entry.id   AF-U6KEI4-F1
#
_cell.length_a   1.000
_cell.length_b   1.000
_cell.length_c   1.000
_cell.angle_alpha   90.00
_cell.angle_beta   90.00
_cell.angle_gamma   90.00
#
_symmetry.space_group_name_H-M   'P 1'
#
loop_
_entity.id
_entity.type
_entity.pdbx_description
1 polymer ?
#
loop_
_entity_poly.entity_id
_entity_poly.type
_entity_poly.pdbx_seq_one_letter_code
_entity_poly.pdbx_strand_id
1 'polypeptide(L)'
;MAALKLFSLASASALLMADAVHQTPKQTPLTARTVSSTYTVNLGETGVCLDEINDARQAAGLEHFKTPSAEVTWPKTSAAKAEQPSSAWNPVCEALIAEESEEGEPGAYATEFQSGTYAFMALESETPDCAAAVKHWKDAASNFTTIPPAKNKEPKLYEKQQNVSLIALYNPSDNAAIDCRVVTCTLPGSEPSTSNIRSAEKDKHGYALLCMTTPDALEGEDAPFE
;
A
#
# COMPACT_ATOMS: atom_id res chain seq x y z
N MET A 1 29.60 -49.65 -38.85
CA MET A 1 30.47 -48.92 -37.90
C MET A 1 29.68 -48.72 -36.63
N ALA A 2 29.97 -49.54 -35.61
CA ALA A 2 29.34 -49.51 -34.30
C ALA A 2 30.37 -48.96 -33.30
N ALA A 3 29.98 -47.98 -32.49
CA ALA A 3 30.83 -47.43 -31.43
C ALA A 3 30.31 -47.90 -30.06
N LEU A 4 31.26 -48.38 -29.28
CA LEU A 4 31.12 -49.10 -28.01
C LEU A 4 30.58 -48.23 -26.87
N LYS A 5 29.87 -48.93 -25.96
CA LYS A 5 29.49 -48.51 -24.61
C LYS A 5 30.72 -48.34 -23.69
N LEU A 6 30.70 -47.33 -22.83
CA LEU A 6 31.60 -47.18 -21.69
C LEU A 6 30.89 -47.57 -20.39
N PHE A 7 31.58 -48.37 -19.57
CA PHE A 7 31.20 -48.83 -18.24
C PHE A 7 31.85 -47.97 -17.13
N SER A 8 31.24 -48.04 -15.94
CA SER A 8 31.85 -47.86 -14.60
C SER A 8 32.14 -46.42 -14.12
N LEU A 9 32.01 -46.03 -12.84
CA LEU A 9 32.07 -46.74 -11.56
C LEU A 9 31.14 -46.10 -10.50
N ALA A 10 30.61 -46.94 -9.60
CA ALA A 10 30.04 -46.52 -8.31
C ALA A 10 31.15 -46.11 -7.32
N SER A 11 30.88 -45.10 -6.48
CA SER A 11 31.61 -44.89 -5.23
C SER A 11 30.67 -44.39 -4.15
N ALA A 12 30.42 -45.27 -3.20
CA ALA A 12 29.91 -44.96 -1.87
C ALA A 12 31.10 -44.68 -0.96
N SER A 13 31.01 -43.68 -0.09
CA SER A 13 31.63 -43.67 1.24
C SER A 13 31.01 -42.61 2.12
N ALA A 14 30.60 -43.06 3.30
CA ALA A 14 30.12 -42.29 4.42
C ALA A 14 31.22 -42.15 5.48
N LEU A 15 30.96 -41.26 6.46
CA LEU A 15 31.51 -41.16 7.83
C LEU A 15 32.71 -40.21 8.07
N LEU A 16 32.34 -39.02 8.59
CA LEU A 16 32.70 -38.43 9.90
C LEU A 16 34.09 -38.69 10.52
N MET A 17 34.81 -37.60 10.86
CA MET A 17 35.33 -37.22 12.21
C MET A 17 35.91 -35.79 12.09
N ALA A 18 35.31 -34.78 12.72
CA ALA A 18 35.65 -34.24 14.04
C ALA A 18 36.87 -33.29 14.02
N ASP A 19 36.59 -31.99 14.13
CA ASP A 19 37.52 -31.05 14.77
C ASP A 19 36.74 -30.28 15.84
N ALA A 20 37.19 -30.47 17.07
CA ALA A 20 36.69 -29.82 18.26
C ALA A 20 37.54 -28.58 18.52
N VAL A 21 36.98 -27.38 18.35
CA VAL A 21 37.55 -26.15 18.89
C VAL A 21 36.43 -25.24 19.40
N HIS A 22 36.44 -25.06 20.71
CA HIS A 22 35.87 -24.01 21.56
C HIS A 22 34.40 -23.56 21.40
N GLN A 23 33.69 -23.71 22.52
CA GLN A 23 32.39 -23.12 22.80
C GLN A 23 32.42 -21.59 22.73
N THR A 24 31.54 -21.03 21.90
CA THR A 24 30.92 -19.71 22.09
C THR A 24 29.42 -19.87 21.87
N PRO A 25 28.56 -19.18 22.64
CA PRO A 25 27.13 -19.48 22.71
C PRO A 25 26.45 -19.31 21.35
N LYS A 26 25.63 -20.30 21.01
CA LYS A 26 24.80 -20.41 19.82
C LYS A 26 24.13 -19.07 19.50
N GLN A 27 24.40 -18.55 18.31
CA GLN A 27 23.51 -17.61 17.64
C GLN A 27 22.15 -18.30 17.50
N THR A 28 21.17 -17.75 18.20
CA THR A 28 19.75 -18.01 17.96
C THR A 28 19.47 -17.73 16.48
N PRO A 29 18.74 -18.60 15.75
CA PRO A 29 18.32 -18.29 14.40
C PRO A 29 17.63 -16.93 14.41
N LEU A 30 18.04 -16.05 13.49
CA LEU A 30 17.39 -14.78 13.18
C LEU A 30 15.91 -15.08 12.92
N THR A 31 15.12 -15.01 13.99
CA THR A 31 13.68 -14.86 13.90
C THR A 31 13.53 -13.54 13.16
N ALA A 32 12.90 -13.56 11.99
CA ALA A 32 12.41 -12.35 11.36
C ALA A 32 11.66 -11.61 12.46
N ARG A 33 12.27 -10.52 12.95
CA ARG A 33 11.68 -9.69 13.98
C ARG A 33 10.50 -9.07 13.26
N THR A 34 9.31 -9.61 13.46
CA THR A 34 8.07 -8.88 13.25
C THR A 34 8.13 -7.75 14.26
N VAL A 35 8.90 -6.70 13.94
CA VAL A 35 8.83 -5.45 14.66
C VAL A 35 7.42 -4.99 14.35
N SER A 36 6.54 -5.04 15.34
CA SER A 36 5.32 -4.25 15.29
C SER A 36 5.81 -2.80 15.26
N SER A 37 6.05 -2.28 14.06
CA SER A 37 6.54 -0.92 13.85
C SER A 37 5.46 0.00 14.38
N THR A 38 5.77 0.72 15.45
CA THR A 38 4.84 1.68 16.03
C THR A 38 4.88 2.94 15.17
N TYR A 39 4.08 2.96 14.11
CA TYR A 39 3.93 4.14 13.27
C TYR A 39 3.15 5.23 14.02
N THR A 40 3.42 6.50 13.71
CA THR A 40 2.44 7.56 13.92
C THR A 40 1.80 7.95 12.60
N VAL A 41 0.48 8.15 12.60
CA VAL A 41 -0.29 8.49 11.41
C VAL A 41 -0.98 9.83 11.60
N ASN A 42 -0.81 10.73 10.64
CA ASN A 42 -1.51 12.01 10.58
C ASN A 42 -2.27 12.12 9.26
N LEU A 43 -3.47 12.70 9.32
CA LEU A 43 -4.26 13.08 8.14
C LEU A 43 -4.22 14.60 8.01
N GLY A 44 -3.95 15.07 6.80
CA GLY A 44 -4.01 16.48 6.44
C GLY A 44 -5.45 16.99 6.34
N GLU A 45 -5.59 18.13 5.67
CA GLU A 45 -6.88 18.78 5.43
C GLU A 45 -7.81 17.90 4.58
N THR A 46 -9.12 18.17 4.69
CA THR A 46 -10.17 17.53 3.88
C THR A 46 -10.27 18.18 2.50
N GLY A 47 -10.59 17.38 1.48
CA GLY A 47 -10.89 17.90 0.13
C GLY A 47 -9.65 18.28 -0.68
N VAL A 48 -8.50 17.69 -0.36
CA VAL A 48 -7.25 17.90 -1.10
C VAL A 48 -7.40 17.43 -2.55
N CYS A 49 -6.93 18.24 -3.52
CA CYS A 49 -7.00 17.97 -4.96
C CYS A 49 -8.42 17.82 -5.55
N LEU A 50 -9.46 18.28 -4.84
CA LEU A 50 -10.84 18.08 -5.25
C LEU A 50 -11.17 18.77 -6.59
N ASP A 51 -10.58 19.94 -6.85
CA ASP A 51 -10.82 20.69 -8.08
C ASP A 51 -10.32 19.93 -9.31
N GLU A 52 -9.06 19.48 -9.32
CA GLU A 52 -8.49 18.70 -10.44
C GLU A 52 -9.20 17.35 -10.65
N ILE A 53 -9.62 16.73 -9.55
CA ILE A 53 -10.40 15.48 -9.58
C ILE A 53 -11.76 15.71 -10.24
N ASN A 54 -12.46 16.78 -9.86
CA ASN A 54 -13.77 17.14 -10.41
C ASN A 54 -13.68 17.57 -11.88
N ASP A 55 -12.62 18.28 -12.27
CA ASP A 55 -12.34 18.62 -13.66
C ASP A 55 -12.15 17.36 -14.51
N ALA A 56 -11.44 16.36 -14.00
CA ALA A 56 -11.27 15.08 -14.68
C ALA A 56 -12.59 14.34 -14.86
N ARG A 57 -13.44 14.30 -13.82
CA ARG A 57 -14.78 13.69 -13.88
C ARG A 57 -15.67 14.37 -14.89
N GLN A 58 -15.72 15.70 -14.85
CA GLN A 58 -16.52 16.49 -15.78
C GLN A 58 -16.08 16.28 -17.23
N ALA A 59 -14.77 16.18 -17.47
CA ALA A 59 -14.24 15.87 -18.80
C ALA A 59 -14.65 14.47 -19.29
N ALA A 60 -14.95 13.54 -18.38
CA ALA A 60 -15.50 12.22 -18.68
C ALA A 60 -17.04 12.18 -18.72
N GLY A 61 -17.71 13.32 -18.56
CA GLY A 61 -19.18 13.42 -18.57
C GLY A 61 -19.85 13.05 -17.25
N LEU A 62 -19.09 12.91 -16.17
CA LEU A 62 -19.62 12.63 -14.83
C LEU A 62 -19.84 13.93 -14.05
N GLU A 63 -20.81 13.92 -13.14
CA GLU A 63 -20.99 15.01 -12.18
C GLU A 63 -19.80 15.10 -11.22
N HIS A 64 -19.57 16.32 -10.72
CA HIS A 64 -18.62 16.56 -9.63
C HIS A 64 -19.01 15.73 -8.40
N PHE A 65 -18.01 15.32 -7.62
CA PHE A 65 -18.26 14.63 -6.37
C PHE A 65 -19.03 15.50 -5.39
N LYS A 66 -19.93 14.85 -4.65
CA LYS A 66 -20.67 15.46 -3.55
C LYS A 66 -19.78 15.53 -2.31
N THR A 67 -20.13 16.43 -1.40
CA THR A 67 -19.53 16.45 -0.07
C THR A 67 -19.86 15.14 0.66
N PRO A 68 -18.88 14.48 1.29
CA PRO A 68 -19.12 13.31 2.12
C PRO A 68 -20.19 13.58 3.18
N SER A 69 -21.02 12.57 3.46
CA SER A 69 -21.88 12.61 4.65
C SER A 69 -21.00 12.59 5.92
N ALA A 70 -21.54 13.05 7.05
CA ALA A 70 -20.84 12.99 8.33
C ALA A 70 -20.52 11.55 8.81
N GLU A 71 -21.03 10.53 8.11
CA GLU A 71 -20.78 9.11 8.36
C GLU A 71 -19.50 8.60 7.68
N VAL A 72 -18.83 9.43 6.88
CA VAL A 72 -17.52 9.11 6.32
C VAL A 72 -16.45 9.27 7.39
N THR A 73 -15.94 8.14 7.89
CA THR A 73 -14.95 8.10 8.99
C THR A 73 -13.71 7.29 8.63
N TRP A 74 -12.55 7.92 8.71
CA TRP A 74 -11.25 7.26 8.58
C TRP A 74 -10.90 6.45 9.84
N PRO A 75 -10.07 5.40 9.72
CA PRO A 75 -9.55 4.70 10.88
C PRO A 75 -8.81 5.65 11.82
N LYS A 76 -8.87 5.35 13.12
CA LYS A 76 -8.26 6.19 14.16
C LYS A 76 -6.78 6.48 13.87
N THR A 77 -6.41 7.75 13.95
CA THR A 77 -5.04 8.24 13.73
C THR A 77 -4.35 8.55 15.06
N SER A 78 -3.08 8.98 15.00
CA SER A 78 -2.29 9.35 16.19
C SER A 78 -2.58 10.76 16.71
N ALA A 79 -3.86 11.18 16.68
CA ALA A 79 -4.28 12.51 17.10
C ALA A 79 -3.66 12.86 18.48
N ALA A 80 -2.74 13.83 18.47
CA ALA A 80 -1.93 14.28 19.60
C ALA A 80 -0.98 13.25 20.26
N LYS A 81 -0.02 12.66 19.51
CA LYS A 81 1.25 11.98 19.95
C LYS A 81 1.18 10.91 21.07
N ALA A 82 0.07 10.72 21.76
CA ALA A 82 -0.09 9.88 22.95
C ALA A 82 -0.99 8.67 22.68
N GLU A 83 -1.65 8.62 21.52
CA GLU A 83 -2.53 7.53 21.14
C GLU A 83 -1.94 6.74 19.97
N GLN A 84 -1.98 5.41 20.11
CA GLN A 84 -1.61 4.50 19.04
C GLN A 84 -2.64 4.61 17.90
N PRO A 85 -2.19 4.75 16.64
CA PRO A 85 -3.13 4.71 15.52
C PRO A 85 -3.71 3.31 15.42
N SER A 86 -4.83 3.20 14.71
CA SER A 86 -5.37 1.90 14.33
C SER A 86 -4.32 1.08 13.59
N SER A 87 -4.23 -0.22 13.89
CA SER A 87 -3.40 -1.15 13.13
C SER A 87 -3.84 -1.27 11.67
N ALA A 88 -5.01 -0.72 11.32
CA ALA A 88 -5.44 -0.59 9.93
C ALA A 88 -4.47 0.19 9.05
N TRP A 89 -3.75 1.14 9.62
CA TRP A 89 -2.78 1.93 8.89
C TRP A 89 -1.46 1.19 8.63
N ASN A 90 -1.20 0.05 9.28
CA ASN A 90 0.07 -0.68 9.14
C ASN A 90 0.43 -1.00 7.67
N PRO A 91 -0.43 -1.66 6.86
CA PRO A 91 -0.08 -1.96 5.47
C PRO A 91 0.17 -0.69 4.64
N VAL A 92 -0.58 0.39 4.90
CA VAL A 92 -0.37 1.69 4.24
C VAL A 92 0.99 2.27 4.61
N CYS A 93 1.32 2.30 5.90
CA CYS A 93 2.58 2.87 6.38
C CYS A 93 3.80 2.02 6.05
N GLU A 94 3.67 0.70 6.03
CA GLU A 94 4.72 -0.22 5.58
C GLU A 94 5.07 0.04 4.11
N ALA A 95 4.07 0.11 3.23
CA ALA A 95 4.26 0.41 1.81
C ALA A 95 4.86 1.81 1.57
N LEU A 96 4.53 2.79 2.42
CA LEU A 96 5.04 4.16 2.28
C LEU A 96 6.45 4.38 2.82
N ILE A 97 6.94 3.53 3.73
CA ILE A 97 8.24 3.71 4.40
C ILE A 97 9.30 2.73 3.89
N ALA A 98 8.89 1.60 3.31
CA ALA A 98 9.80 0.75 2.56
C ALA A 98 10.25 1.52 1.30
N GLU A 99 11.45 2.11 1.32
CA GLU A 99 11.96 2.96 0.23
C GLU A 99 12.06 2.28 -1.14
N GLU A 100 11.81 0.98 -1.25
CA GLU A 100 11.68 0.26 -2.51
C GLU A 100 10.71 -0.92 -2.31
N SER A 101 9.41 -0.69 -2.45
CA SER A 101 8.49 -1.78 -2.74
C SER A 101 7.78 -1.48 -4.05
N GLU A 102 8.18 -2.18 -5.11
CA GLU A 102 7.26 -2.43 -6.22
C GLU A 102 5.97 -2.99 -5.61
N GLU A 103 4.87 -2.27 -5.85
CA GLU A 103 3.48 -2.68 -5.63
C GLU A 103 3.30 -3.64 -4.46
N GLY A 104 3.32 -3.10 -3.23
CA GLY A 104 3.09 -3.89 -2.02
C GLY A 104 1.79 -4.69 -2.11
N GLU A 105 1.87 -6.00 -1.83
CA GLU A 105 0.68 -6.83 -1.74
C GLU A 105 -0.26 -6.31 -0.65
N PRO A 106 -1.58 -6.30 -0.87
CA PRO A 106 -2.54 -5.93 0.15
C PRO A 106 -2.49 -6.98 1.27
N GLY A 107 -1.83 -6.64 2.37
CA GLY A 107 -2.01 -7.33 3.65
C GLY A 107 -3.48 -7.33 4.04
N ALA A 108 -3.92 -8.35 4.77
CA ALA A 108 -5.30 -8.54 5.18
C ALA A 108 -5.93 -7.22 5.64
N TYR A 109 -6.91 -6.75 4.88
CA TYR A 109 -7.59 -5.47 5.07
C TYR A 109 -8.09 -5.36 6.50
N ALA A 110 -7.62 -4.35 7.22
CA ALA A 110 -8.12 -4.10 8.54
C ALA A 110 -9.56 -3.58 8.44
N THR A 111 -10.42 -4.19 9.24
CA THR A 111 -11.88 -4.02 9.30
C THR A 111 -12.36 -2.62 9.71
N GLU A 112 -11.47 -1.63 9.77
CA GLU A 112 -11.76 -0.28 10.25
C GLU A 112 -11.80 0.76 9.12
N PHE A 113 -11.29 0.45 7.92
CA PHE A 113 -11.59 1.27 6.75
C PHE A 113 -13.04 1.08 6.35
N GLN A 114 -13.75 2.18 6.15
CA GLN A 114 -15.13 2.16 5.70
C GLN A 114 -15.23 1.57 4.28
N SER A 115 -16.38 0.95 3.98
CA SER A 115 -16.67 0.50 2.62
C SER A 115 -16.67 1.69 1.66
N GLY A 116 -15.91 1.55 0.57
CA GLY A 116 -15.67 2.60 -0.42
C GLY A 116 -14.57 2.16 -1.37
N THR A 117 -14.46 2.85 -2.51
CA THR A 117 -13.36 2.63 -3.45
C THR A 117 -12.28 3.67 -3.19
N TYR A 118 -11.05 3.22 -2.96
CA TYR A 118 -9.94 4.08 -2.53
C TYR A 118 -8.97 4.35 -3.68
N ALA A 119 -8.74 5.63 -3.99
CA ALA A 119 -7.63 6.06 -4.83
C ALA A 119 -6.40 6.34 -3.96
N PHE A 120 -5.24 5.87 -4.41
CA PHE A 120 -3.98 5.99 -3.68
C PHE A 120 -2.87 6.45 -4.63
N MET A 121 -2.02 7.35 -4.15
CA MET A 121 -0.75 7.68 -4.78
C MET A 121 0.27 8.01 -3.70
N ALA A 122 1.43 7.34 -3.72
CA ALA A 122 2.56 7.73 -2.89
C ALA A 122 3.11 9.10 -3.34
N LEU A 123 3.50 9.93 -2.39
CA LEU A 123 4.01 11.28 -2.61
C LEU A 123 5.44 11.40 -2.09
N GLU A 124 6.20 12.31 -2.69
CA GLU A 124 7.55 12.66 -2.22
C GLU A 124 7.54 13.54 -0.96
N SER A 125 6.41 14.22 -0.68
CA SER A 125 6.24 15.11 0.47
C SER A 125 4.77 15.23 0.89
N GLU A 126 4.51 15.98 1.96
CA GLU A 126 3.16 16.31 2.42
C GLU A 126 2.37 17.22 1.46
N THR A 127 3.03 17.83 0.48
CA THR A 127 2.39 18.67 -0.53
C THR A 127 2.16 17.85 -1.81
N PRO A 128 0.91 17.52 -2.17
CA PRO A 128 0.62 16.75 -3.37
C PRO A 128 0.69 17.62 -4.62
N ASP A 129 1.17 17.03 -5.72
CA ASP A 129 0.90 17.53 -7.06
C ASP A 129 -0.41 16.89 -7.56
N CYS A 130 -1.50 17.65 -7.46
CA CYS A 130 -2.84 17.18 -7.79
C CYS A 130 -3.00 16.77 -9.26
N ALA A 131 -2.33 17.48 -10.18
CA ALA A 131 -2.35 17.13 -11.59
C ALA A 131 -1.59 15.83 -11.84
N ALA A 132 -0.46 15.63 -11.16
CA ALA A 132 0.29 14.37 -11.22
C ALA A 132 -0.53 13.20 -10.65
N ALA A 133 -1.27 13.39 -9.56
CA ALA A 133 -2.14 12.36 -8.99
C ALA A 133 -3.29 11.96 -9.93
N VAL A 134 -4.02 12.93 -10.45
CA VAL A 134 -5.08 12.68 -11.43
C VAL A 134 -4.51 12.00 -12.67
N LYS A 135 -3.35 12.43 -13.17
CA LYS A 135 -2.68 11.76 -14.29
C LYS A 135 -2.30 10.33 -13.94
N HIS A 136 -1.68 10.10 -12.79
CA HIS A 136 -1.26 8.77 -12.34
C HIS A 136 -2.44 7.80 -12.31
N TRP A 137 -3.60 8.19 -11.78
CA TRP A 137 -4.78 7.33 -11.78
C TRP A 137 -5.36 7.12 -13.17
N LYS A 138 -5.38 8.16 -14.02
CA LYS A 138 -5.84 8.04 -15.42
C LYS A 138 -4.98 7.12 -16.26
N ASP A 139 -3.67 7.08 -16.02
CA ASP A 139 -2.75 6.21 -16.76
C ASP A 139 -3.11 4.71 -16.60
N ALA A 140 -3.79 4.31 -15.50
CA ALA A 140 -4.27 2.94 -15.34
C ALA A 140 -5.34 2.53 -16.37
N ALA A 141 -5.95 3.47 -17.11
CA ALA A 141 -6.87 3.12 -18.19
C ALA A 141 -6.23 2.18 -19.23
N SER A 142 -4.91 2.30 -19.48
CA SER A 142 -4.21 1.41 -20.42
C SER A 142 -4.05 -0.02 -19.92
N ASN A 143 -4.30 -0.29 -18.64
CA ASN A 143 -4.30 -1.64 -18.09
C ASN A 143 -5.57 -2.42 -18.47
N PHE A 144 -6.59 -1.74 -19.01
CA PHE A 144 -7.84 -2.33 -19.46
C PHE A 144 -7.91 -2.35 -20.99
N THR A 145 -8.28 -3.48 -21.56
CA THR A 145 -8.48 -3.62 -23.03
C THR A 145 -9.91 -3.29 -23.45
N THR A 146 -10.81 -3.21 -22.49
CA THR A 146 -12.24 -2.91 -22.64
C THR A 146 -12.68 -2.03 -21.46
N ILE A 147 -13.96 -1.67 -21.39
CA ILE A 147 -14.52 -1.04 -20.19
C ILE A 147 -14.20 -1.94 -18.98
N PRO A 148 -13.72 -1.37 -17.85
CA PRO A 148 -13.33 -2.15 -16.68
C PRO A 148 -14.41 -3.18 -16.27
N PRO A 149 -14.06 -4.48 -16.20
CA PRO A 149 -15.01 -5.55 -15.93
C PRO A 149 -15.37 -5.65 -14.44
N ALA A 150 -16.41 -6.40 -14.09
CA ALA A 150 -16.73 -6.68 -12.69
C ALA A 150 -15.55 -7.31 -11.94
N LYS A 151 -15.31 -6.88 -10.69
CA LYS A 151 -14.18 -7.35 -9.87
C LYS A 151 -14.19 -8.85 -9.63
N ASN A 152 -15.36 -9.44 -9.44
CA ASN A 152 -15.51 -10.88 -9.25
C ASN A 152 -15.17 -11.72 -10.50
N LYS A 153 -15.25 -11.12 -11.71
CA LYS A 153 -14.92 -11.80 -12.97
C LYS A 153 -13.42 -11.73 -13.28
N GLU A 154 -12.78 -10.61 -12.98
CA GLU A 154 -11.36 -10.36 -13.26
C GLU A 154 -10.62 -9.82 -12.03
N PRO A 155 -10.55 -10.57 -10.91
CA PRO A 155 -10.03 -10.06 -9.63
C PRO A 155 -8.58 -9.61 -9.72
N LYS A 156 -7.77 -10.25 -10.56
CA LYS A 156 -6.35 -9.92 -10.78
C LYS A 156 -6.12 -8.53 -11.33
N LEU A 157 -7.08 -7.99 -12.10
CA LEU A 157 -6.98 -6.60 -12.58
C LEU A 157 -7.04 -5.62 -11.41
N TYR A 158 -7.76 -5.96 -10.34
CA TYR A 158 -7.99 -5.10 -9.19
C TYR A 158 -7.04 -5.37 -8.02
N GLU A 159 -6.09 -6.31 -8.17
CA GLU A 159 -4.93 -6.43 -7.28
C GLU A 159 -3.96 -5.26 -7.46
N LYS A 160 -3.98 -4.61 -8.64
CA LYS A 160 -3.22 -3.38 -8.90
C LYS A 160 -3.96 -2.18 -8.30
N GLN A 161 -3.36 -1.56 -7.28
CA GLN A 161 -3.95 -0.40 -6.62
C GLN A 161 -4.23 0.77 -7.59
N GLN A 162 -3.40 0.96 -8.62
CA GLN A 162 -3.61 1.99 -9.63
C GLN A 162 -4.92 1.77 -10.42
N ASN A 163 -5.30 0.50 -10.67
CA ASN A 163 -6.55 0.16 -11.34
C ASN A 163 -7.75 0.47 -10.46
N VAL A 164 -7.69 0.14 -9.16
CA VAL A 164 -8.72 0.53 -8.19
C VAL A 164 -8.85 2.05 -8.11
N SER A 165 -7.72 2.76 -8.18
CA SER A 165 -7.69 4.23 -8.14
C SER A 165 -8.35 4.89 -9.36
N LEU A 166 -8.24 4.28 -10.55
CA LEU A 166 -8.99 4.71 -11.73
C LEU A 166 -10.51 4.59 -11.50
N ILE A 167 -10.96 3.47 -10.92
CA ILE A 167 -12.39 3.26 -10.63
C ILE A 167 -12.88 4.28 -9.60
N ALA A 168 -12.11 4.53 -8.54
CA ALA A 168 -12.43 5.55 -7.55
C ALA A 168 -12.55 6.94 -8.20
N LEU A 169 -11.55 7.37 -8.99
CA LEU A 169 -11.56 8.67 -9.68
C LEU A 169 -12.87 8.88 -10.47
N TYR A 170 -13.30 7.85 -11.20
CA TYR A 170 -14.48 7.90 -12.04
C TYR A 170 -15.71 7.25 -11.41
N ASN A 171 -15.79 7.10 -10.08
CA ASN A 171 -16.90 6.42 -9.40
C ASN A 171 -18.26 6.80 -10.06
N PRO A 172 -18.97 5.82 -10.64
CA PRO A 172 -20.05 6.07 -11.60
C PRO A 172 -21.39 6.38 -10.94
N SER A 173 -21.47 6.30 -9.62
CA SER A 173 -22.67 6.67 -8.89
C SER A 173 -23.03 8.14 -9.11
N ASP A 174 -24.29 8.42 -9.45
CA ASP A 174 -24.86 9.78 -9.50
C ASP A 174 -24.79 10.51 -8.14
N ASN A 175 -24.58 9.77 -7.06
CA ASN A 175 -24.43 10.30 -5.71
C ASN A 175 -23.02 10.13 -5.16
N ALA A 176 -22.03 9.93 -6.03
CA ALA A 176 -20.67 9.71 -5.59
C ALA A 176 -20.16 10.89 -4.73
N ALA A 177 -19.57 10.58 -3.58
CA ALA A 177 -18.93 11.53 -2.69
C ALA A 177 -17.48 11.14 -2.44
N ILE A 178 -16.62 12.12 -2.12
CA ILE A 178 -15.18 11.90 -1.94
C ILE A 178 -14.61 12.63 -0.73
N ASP A 179 -13.77 11.96 0.04
CA ASP A 179 -12.88 12.60 1.02
C ASP A 179 -11.44 12.29 0.63
N CYS A 180 -10.68 13.31 0.24
CA CYS A 180 -9.27 13.22 -0.13
C CYS A 180 -8.42 13.90 0.93
N ARG A 181 -7.40 13.18 1.42
CA ARG A 181 -6.45 13.69 2.42
C ARG A 181 -5.04 13.23 2.11
N VAL A 182 -4.08 14.04 2.52
CA VAL A 182 -2.68 13.59 2.60
C VAL A 182 -2.51 12.78 3.88
N VAL A 183 -2.04 11.54 3.74
CA VAL A 183 -1.67 10.66 4.85
C VAL A 183 -0.17 10.78 5.06
N THR A 184 0.25 11.03 6.30
CA THR A 184 1.66 11.01 6.70
C THR A 184 1.89 9.88 7.70
N CYS A 185 2.68 8.90 7.30
CA CYS A 185 3.20 7.86 8.18
C CYS A 185 4.60 8.25 8.65
N THR A 186 4.86 8.14 9.94
CA THR A 186 6.20 8.35 10.51
C THR A 186 6.61 7.12 11.31
N LEU A 187 7.79 6.60 11.00
CA LEU A 187 8.49 5.62 11.81
C LEU A 187 9.57 6.36 12.61
N PRO A 188 9.44 6.46 13.95
CA PRO A 188 10.42 7.14 14.78
C PRO A 188 11.81 6.51 14.63
N GLY A 189 12.84 7.36 14.59
CA GLY A 189 14.23 6.93 14.61
C GLY A 189 14.62 6.34 15.97
N SER A 190 15.66 5.50 15.98
CA SER A 190 16.21 4.95 17.22
C SER A 190 16.84 6.07 18.09
N GLU A 191 16.42 6.20 19.34
CA GLU A 191 17.06 7.13 20.28
C GLU A 191 18.54 6.75 20.54
N PRO A 192 19.44 7.73 20.71
CA PRO A 192 20.83 7.45 21.01
C PRO A 192 20.97 6.78 22.37
N SER A 193 21.35 5.51 22.38
CA SER A 193 21.74 4.82 23.63
C SER A 193 22.93 5.54 24.27
N THR A 194 22.92 5.71 25.60
CA THR A 194 23.96 6.41 26.39
C THR A 194 25.37 5.83 26.25
N SER A 195 25.53 4.71 25.55
CA SER A 195 26.79 3.97 25.41
C SER A 195 27.41 4.06 24.01
N ASN A 196 26.74 4.64 23.01
CA ASN A 196 27.28 4.75 21.65
C ASN A 196 27.02 6.14 21.06
N ILE A 197 28.07 6.96 20.94
CA ILE A 197 28.10 8.24 20.21
C ILE A 197 28.16 7.95 18.69
N ARG A 198 27.25 7.13 18.17
CA ARG A 198 27.07 6.92 16.74
C ARG A 198 25.64 7.26 16.40
N SER A 199 25.48 8.42 15.75
CA SER A 199 24.31 8.95 15.03
C SER A 199 22.95 8.36 15.40
N ALA A 200 22.11 9.16 16.06
CA ALA A 200 20.67 8.90 16.11
C ALA A 200 20.14 8.74 14.67
N GLU A 201 19.38 7.67 14.43
CA GLU A 201 18.67 7.53 13.17
C GLU A 201 17.58 8.61 13.12
N LYS A 202 17.43 9.27 11.98
CA LYS A 202 16.34 10.24 11.80
C LYS A 202 15.03 9.48 11.60
N ASP A 203 13.93 10.13 11.95
CA ASP A 203 12.59 9.66 11.62
C ASP A 203 12.48 9.41 10.12
N LYS A 204 11.82 8.31 9.75
CA LYS A 204 11.46 8.02 8.37
C LYS A 204 10.02 8.44 8.15
N HIS A 205 9.77 9.12 7.05
CA HIS A 205 8.46 9.60 6.68
C HIS A 205 8.04 8.99 5.35
N GLY A 206 6.76 8.64 5.26
CA GLY A 206 6.11 8.24 4.02
C GLY A 206 4.81 9.01 3.86
N TYR A 207 4.52 9.45 2.63
CA TYR A 207 3.40 10.32 2.32
C TYR A 207 2.53 9.71 1.21
N ALA A 208 1.21 9.87 1.31
CA ALA A 208 0.29 9.51 0.23
C ALA A 208 -0.84 10.51 0.09
N LEU A 209 -1.32 10.70 -1.14
CA LEU A 209 -2.68 11.17 -1.36
C LEU A 209 -3.61 9.95 -1.32
N LEU A 210 -4.52 9.94 -0.35
CA LEU A 210 -5.51 8.88 -0.19
C LEU A 210 -6.90 9.52 -0.30
N CYS A 211 -7.69 9.03 -1.25
CA CYS A 211 -9.05 9.47 -1.49
C CYS A 211 -10.02 8.31 -1.32
N MET A 212 -10.97 8.43 -0.40
CA MET A 212 -12.08 7.49 -0.31
C MET A 212 -13.26 8.02 -1.10
N THR A 213 -13.77 7.20 -2.03
CA THR A 213 -15.03 7.47 -2.74
C THR A 213 -16.13 6.55 -2.25
N THR A 214 -17.33 7.10 -2.14
CA THR A 214 -18.53 6.36 -1.71
C THR A 214 -19.66 6.61 -2.69
N PRO A 215 -20.56 5.63 -2.95
CA PRO A 215 -20.50 4.24 -2.48
C PRO A 215 -19.32 3.45 -3.07
N ASP A 216 -19.06 2.24 -2.59
CA ASP A 216 -18.03 1.38 -3.18
C ASP A 216 -18.45 0.95 -4.59
N ALA A 217 -17.75 1.44 -5.61
CA ALA A 217 -17.97 1.15 -7.01
C ALA A 217 -17.51 -0.27 -7.42
N LEU A 218 -16.81 -0.98 -6.54
CA LEU A 218 -16.35 -2.35 -6.77
C LEU A 218 -17.07 -3.37 -5.86
N GLU A 219 -18.11 -2.93 -5.14
CA GLU A 219 -18.97 -3.82 -4.36
C GLU A 219 -19.97 -4.54 -5.28
N GLY A 220 -20.23 -5.83 -4.99
CA GLY A 220 -21.18 -6.65 -5.74
C GLY A 220 -20.58 -7.40 -6.93
N GLU A 221 -21.44 -7.75 -7.88
CA GLU A 221 -21.11 -8.60 -9.05
C GLU A 221 -21.14 -7.86 -10.39
N ASP A 222 -21.52 -6.58 -10.36
CA ASP A 222 -21.70 -5.76 -11.54
C ASP A 222 -20.37 -5.12 -11.98
N ALA A 223 -20.30 -4.76 -13.26
CA ALA A 223 -19.19 -3.95 -13.74
C ALA A 223 -19.32 -2.54 -13.14
N PRO A 224 -18.20 -1.85 -12.85
CA PRO A 224 -18.27 -0.48 -12.37
C PRO A 224 -18.98 0.43 -13.39
N PHE A 225 -18.71 0.26 -14.69
CA PHE A 225 -19.25 1.13 -15.74
C PHE A 225 -20.11 0.34 -16.73
N GLU A 226 -21.08 1.05 -17.33
CA GLU A 226 -21.97 0.57 -18.40
C GLU A 226 -21.56 1.12 -19.78
#